data_AF-A0AAX0XKU7-F1
#
_entry.id   AF-A0AAX0XKU7-F1
#
_cell.length_a   1.000
_cell.length_b   1.000
_cell.length_c   1.000
_cell.angle_alpha   90.00
_cell.angle_beta   90.00
_cell.angle_gamma   90.00
#
_symmetry.space_group_name_H-M   'P 1'
#
loop_
_entity.id
_entity.type
_entity.pdbx_description
1 polymer ?
#
loop_
_entity_poly.entity_id
_entity_poly.type
_entity_poly.pdbx_seq_one_letter_code
_entity_poly.pdbx_strand_id
1 'polypeptide(L)'
;MPLLSLLLWLALSALPLRVQATPTPSSPAPARQESSPSQAELVQTLPEPIRIGVLATRGPALARAQWQPLLHWLAQRVPGHRFVLHPLGLDELAEAVAREHLDFVITNPGQSVSLARQYALAWLATLKSPAGGDNLAIGAALVVPAQAPYRHWRDLEGQAVAAVSENAFGGYLAYRFEADEQGVRLEHFFSTVQFTGFPLDRLIERLAAGEVAAAIVPVCQLERMEREGKVTRGAFRVLDDQAPAGFGCQSSTRLYPNWSFAKTERASPALALAVTRALFDLPADSKAAIAADSAGWTVPTSELAIDRLLKALDRHPLQGPWWQAAWHWLRQHQQWGWGALALVLLLGGHHLLLQYLFNRSQRRLLKARHQLEQKERQLAQARRLAELGELGANVAHEINQPLSAIANYSQGALLRLDRLAQDPAQAAAQASLRQALEQIGLQVQRITQTVNRLRARLQKRPPRFAPCDLPTLVAELRPLLEQMLAPLDVAFTLHWRGQPRRLPLDGTGMEQLLVNLIKNGAESAAQRARLPTPAAAQEPARVELLIAFEAQSLRLEIRDNGAGLRVPATELQQAFYSDKPDGMGLGLAICREVVESHRGQFSLENLSPHGCLARVIVPVPPPETLPSSTDMPRN
;
A
#
# COMPACT_ATOMS: atom_id res chain seq x y z
N MET A 1 3.15 -33.55 2.88
CA MET A 1 3.66 -34.17 1.64
C MET A 1 2.59 -35.06 0.99
N PRO A 2 1.65 -34.50 0.20
CA PRO A 2 0.98 -35.32 -0.82
C PRO A 2 0.74 -34.53 -2.12
N LEU A 3 1.79 -33.96 -2.71
CA LEU A 3 1.72 -33.30 -4.03
C LEU A 3 2.78 -33.83 -5.03
N LEU A 4 3.71 -34.68 -4.57
CA LEU A 4 4.77 -35.26 -5.39
C LEU A 4 4.40 -36.63 -6.00
N SER A 5 3.32 -37.27 -5.55
CA SER A 5 2.87 -38.58 -6.04
C SER A 5 1.90 -38.49 -7.23
N LEU A 6 1.26 -37.34 -7.47
CA LEU A 6 0.30 -37.19 -8.59
C LEU A 6 0.98 -36.82 -9.93
N LEU A 7 2.16 -36.19 -9.88
CA LEU A 7 2.90 -35.79 -11.08
C LEU A 7 3.74 -36.92 -11.69
N LEU A 8 4.06 -37.97 -10.93
CA LEU A 8 4.79 -39.13 -11.46
C LEU A 8 3.91 -40.10 -12.26
N TRP A 9 2.59 -40.02 -12.15
CA TRP A 9 1.66 -40.92 -12.86
C TRP A 9 1.27 -40.41 -14.25
N LEU A 10 1.38 -39.09 -14.50
CA LEU A 10 1.09 -38.49 -15.81
C LEU A 10 2.28 -38.51 -16.78
N ALA A 11 3.48 -38.88 -16.32
CA ALA A 11 4.69 -38.90 -17.13
C ALA A 11 4.99 -40.27 -17.80
N LEU A 12 4.16 -41.29 -17.60
CA LEU A 12 4.45 -42.68 -18.03
C LEU A 12 3.49 -43.25 -19.09
N SER A 13 2.58 -42.45 -19.65
CA SER A 13 1.58 -42.91 -20.64
C SER A 13 1.81 -42.42 -22.08
N ALA A 14 2.98 -41.86 -22.41
CA ALA A 14 3.30 -41.45 -23.78
C ALA A 14 4.64 -42.04 -24.25
N LEU A 15 4.65 -43.36 -24.49
CA LEU A 15 5.64 -44.03 -25.33
C LEU A 15 4.95 -44.54 -26.61
N PRO A 16 5.41 -44.19 -27.82
CA PRO A 16 4.89 -44.81 -29.03
C PRO A 16 5.47 -46.23 -29.16
N LEU A 17 4.57 -47.21 -29.23
CA LEU A 17 4.90 -48.58 -29.62
C LEU A 17 5.39 -48.57 -31.07
N ARG A 18 6.68 -48.86 -31.24
CA ARG A 18 7.32 -49.15 -32.52
C ARG A 18 6.84 -50.54 -32.97
N VAL A 19 5.85 -50.59 -33.87
CA VAL A 19 5.46 -51.83 -34.53
C VAL A 19 6.49 -52.12 -35.63
N GLN A 20 7.37 -53.11 -35.37
CA GLN A 20 8.14 -53.77 -36.41
C GLN A 20 7.20 -54.69 -37.19
N ALA A 21 6.98 -54.41 -38.47
CA ALA A 21 6.39 -55.37 -39.40
C ALA A 21 7.53 -56.20 -40.02
N THR A 22 7.61 -57.47 -39.63
CA THR A 22 8.38 -58.51 -40.33
C THR A 22 7.49 -59.23 -41.37
N PRO A 23 8.08 -59.80 -42.43
CA PRO A 23 7.36 -60.25 -43.61
C PRO A 23 6.72 -61.62 -43.39
N THR A 24 5.57 -61.86 -44.01
CA THR A 24 4.94 -63.19 -44.10
C THR A 24 4.82 -63.63 -45.57
N PRO A 25 4.80 -64.96 -45.81
CA PRO A 25 5.30 -65.57 -47.03
C PRO A 25 4.28 -65.66 -48.16
N SER A 26 4.83 -65.79 -49.37
CA SER A 26 4.19 -66.11 -50.64
C SER A 26 3.40 -67.43 -50.65
N SER A 27 2.27 -67.44 -51.35
CA SER A 27 1.65 -68.63 -51.95
C SER A 27 0.87 -68.22 -53.22
N PRO A 28 0.51 -69.15 -54.13
CA PRO A 28 1.00 -69.10 -55.51
C PRO A 28 -0.02 -68.54 -56.50
N ALA A 29 0.50 -68.21 -57.68
CA ALA A 29 -0.23 -67.68 -58.83
C ALA A 29 -1.39 -68.58 -59.32
N PRO A 30 -2.44 -67.98 -59.90
CA PRO A 30 -3.23 -68.61 -60.93
C PRO A 30 -2.82 -68.12 -62.34
N ALA A 31 -3.01 -69.05 -63.26
CA ALA A 31 -2.76 -69.07 -64.70
C ALA A 31 -2.93 -67.75 -65.49
N ARG A 32 -2.04 -67.62 -66.48
CA ARG A 32 -2.11 -66.69 -67.61
C ARG A 32 -3.45 -66.85 -68.36
N GLN A 33 -4.13 -65.74 -68.58
CA GLN A 33 -5.01 -65.56 -69.74
C GLN A 33 -4.52 -64.34 -70.53
N GLU A 34 -4.09 -64.62 -71.75
CA GLU A 34 -3.73 -63.65 -72.76
C GLU A 34 -4.97 -62.84 -73.16
N SER A 35 -4.88 -61.52 -73.07
CA SER A 35 -5.74 -60.60 -73.82
C SER A 35 -4.89 -59.44 -74.34
N SER A 36 -5.16 -59.11 -75.60
CA SER A 36 -4.38 -58.28 -76.54
C SER A 36 -4.25 -56.80 -76.12
N PRO A 37 -3.30 -56.03 -76.70
CA PRO A 37 -2.90 -54.72 -76.19
C PRO A 37 -3.96 -53.65 -76.49
N SER A 38 -4.56 -53.10 -75.43
CA SER A 38 -5.32 -51.85 -75.50
C SER A 38 -4.34 -50.69 -75.45
N GLN A 39 -4.42 -49.85 -76.48
CA GLN A 39 -3.79 -48.56 -76.65
C GLN A 39 -3.72 -47.76 -75.33
N ALA A 40 -2.56 -47.76 -74.68
CA ALA A 40 -2.21 -46.74 -73.71
C ALA A 40 -1.63 -45.56 -74.50
N GLU A 41 -2.52 -44.67 -74.93
CA GLU A 41 -2.14 -43.33 -75.34
C GLU A 41 -1.23 -42.72 -74.28
N LEU A 42 -0.08 -42.19 -74.73
CA LEU A 42 0.77 -41.34 -73.93
C LEU A 42 -0.05 -40.14 -73.44
N VAL A 43 -0.51 -40.19 -72.19
CA VAL A 43 -0.82 -38.99 -71.44
C VAL A 43 0.52 -38.28 -71.24
N GLN A 44 0.87 -37.39 -72.17
CA GLN A 44 1.90 -36.38 -71.95
C GLN A 44 1.41 -35.54 -70.77
N THR A 45 1.89 -35.85 -69.58
CA THR A 45 1.71 -35.00 -68.41
C THR A 45 2.33 -33.65 -68.75
N LEU A 46 1.50 -32.62 -68.88
CA LEU A 46 1.98 -31.25 -69.03
C LEU A 46 2.97 -30.97 -67.89
N PRO A 47 4.17 -30.42 -68.18
CA PRO A 47 5.16 -30.14 -67.15
C PRO A 47 4.53 -29.29 -66.04
N GLU A 48 4.79 -29.65 -64.78
CA GLU A 48 4.30 -28.86 -63.65
C GLU A 48 4.79 -27.41 -63.80
N PRO A 49 3.91 -26.39 -63.61
CA PRO A 49 4.32 -25.01 -63.77
C PRO A 49 5.38 -24.62 -62.74
N ILE A 50 6.40 -23.89 -63.21
CA ILE A 50 7.43 -23.28 -62.38
C ILE A 50 6.86 -22.02 -61.73
N ARG A 51 6.81 -22.00 -60.40
CA ARG A 51 6.14 -20.97 -59.61
C ARG A 51 7.14 -19.95 -59.11
N ILE A 52 6.97 -18.70 -59.53
CA ILE A 52 7.80 -17.58 -59.08
C ILE A 52 6.97 -16.70 -58.16
N GLY A 53 7.31 -16.68 -56.87
CA GLY A 53 6.73 -15.75 -55.90
C GLY A 53 7.37 -14.39 -55.98
N VAL A 54 6.58 -13.31 -55.92
CA VAL A 54 7.11 -11.95 -55.85
C VAL A 54 6.45 -11.14 -54.75
N LEU A 55 7.25 -10.38 -54.00
CA LEU A 55 6.72 -9.46 -53.00
C LEU A 55 5.91 -8.33 -53.66
N ALA A 56 4.61 -8.31 -53.42
CA ALA A 56 3.67 -7.34 -54.00
C ALA A 56 3.49 -6.10 -53.10
N THR A 57 4.56 -5.31 -52.93
CA THR A 57 4.57 -4.13 -52.03
C THR A 57 3.51 -3.06 -52.33
N ARG A 58 3.00 -3.00 -53.57
CA ARG A 58 1.93 -2.09 -54.03
C ARG A 58 0.71 -2.84 -54.57
N GLY A 59 0.53 -4.07 -54.14
CA GLY A 59 -0.59 -4.92 -54.55
C GLY A 59 -0.31 -5.77 -55.80
N PRO A 60 -1.16 -6.79 -56.02
CA PRO A 60 -0.90 -7.86 -56.98
C PRO A 60 -0.96 -7.41 -58.44
N ALA A 61 -1.79 -6.41 -58.77
CA ALA A 61 -1.94 -5.91 -60.14
C ALA A 61 -0.67 -5.22 -60.64
N LEU A 62 -0.08 -4.33 -59.82
CA LEU A 62 1.15 -3.64 -60.17
C LEU A 62 2.34 -4.61 -60.22
N ALA A 63 2.41 -5.54 -59.28
CA ALA A 63 3.42 -6.59 -59.29
C ALA A 63 3.35 -7.45 -60.56
N ARG A 64 2.15 -7.78 -61.06
CA ARG A 64 1.99 -8.45 -62.36
C ARG A 64 2.49 -7.58 -63.51
N ALA A 65 2.10 -6.31 -63.56
CA ALA A 65 2.58 -5.40 -64.60
C ALA A 65 4.11 -5.29 -64.63
N GLN A 66 4.74 -5.26 -63.46
CA GLN A 66 6.19 -5.16 -63.29
C GLN A 66 6.93 -6.46 -63.68
N TRP A 67 6.45 -7.62 -63.22
CA TRP A 67 7.22 -8.88 -63.28
C TRP A 67 6.74 -9.90 -64.31
N GLN A 68 5.51 -9.78 -64.82
CA GLN A 68 5.01 -10.69 -65.87
C GLN A 68 5.86 -10.65 -67.17
N PRO A 69 6.36 -9.49 -67.63
CA PRO A 69 7.30 -9.44 -68.75
C PRO A 69 8.57 -10.28 -68.55
N LEU A 70 9.09 -10.37 -67.33
CA LEU A 70 10.24 -11.21 -67.00
C LEU A 70 9.92 -12.70 -67.18
N LEU A 71 8.72 -13.14 -66.79
CA LEU A 71 8.31 -14.54 -66.99
C LEU A 71 8.17 -14.89 -68.47
N HIS A 72 7.69 -13.97 -69.30
CA HIS A 72 7.68 -14.16 -70.75
C HIS A 72 9.09 -14.31 -71.32
N TRP A 73 10.05 -13.51 -70.83
CA TRP A 73 11.45 -13.65 -71.19
C TRP A 73 12.03 -15.01 -70.77
N LEU A 74 11.79 -15.43 -69.53
CA LEU A 74 12.24 -16.74 -69.03
C LEU A 74 11.63 -17.90 -69.82
N ALA A 75 10.34 -17.83 -70.17
CA ALA A 75 9.68 -18.85 -70.98
C ALA A 75 10.28 -18.98 -72.39
N GLN A 76 10.79 -17.89 -72.97
CA GLN A 76 11.47 -17.90 -74.27
C GLN A 76 12.88 -18.48 -74.20
N ARG A 77 13.58 -18.28 -73.07
CA ARG A 77 15.00 -18.66 -72.89
C ARG A 77 15.20 -20.02 -72.22
N VAL A 78 14.19 -20.52 -71.51
CA VAL A 78 14.21 -21.80 -70.81
C VAL A 78 13.06 -22.68 -71.34
N PRO A 79 13.23 -23.30 -72.53
CA PRO A 79 12.17 -24.05 -73.19
C PRO A 79 11.76 -25.29 -72.40
N GLY A 80 10.52 -25.75 -72.59
CA GLY A 80 9.97 -26.92 -71.89
C GLY A 80 9.40 -26.62 -70.50
N HIS A 81 9.47 -25.37 -70.04
CA HIS A 81 8.92 -24.94 -68.76
C HIS A 81 7.86 -23.85 -68.93
N ARG A 82 6.81 -23.92 -68.10
CA ARG A 82 5.78 -22.87 -68.00
C ARG A 82 5.98 -22.11 -66.70
N PHE A 83 6.28 -20.82 -66.77
CA PHE A 83 6.43 -19.97 -65.59
C PHE A 83 5.10 -19.33 -65.19
N VAL A 84 4.80 -19.32 -63.88
CA VAL A 84 3.60 -18.71 -63.30
C VAL A 84 4.00 -17.75 -62.19
N LEU A 85 3.49 -16.52 -62.25
CA LEU A 85 3.76 -15.48 -61.25
C LEU A 85 2.74 -15.57 -60.11
N HIS A 86 3.25 -15.55 -58.88
CA HIS A 86 2.48 -15.47 -57.66
C HIS A 86 2.84 -14.16 -56.92
N PRO A 87 2.10 -13.07 -57.14
CA PRO A 87 2.23 -11.88 -56.32
C PRO A 87 1.70 -12.15 -54.92
N LEU A 88 2.54 -11.95 -53.91
CA LEU A 88 2.24 -12.31 -52.52
C LEU A 88 2.58 -11.15 -51.58
N GLY A 89 1.83 -11.04 -50.48
CA GLY A 89 2.18 -10.17 -49.36
C GLY A 89 3.46 -10.61 -48.63
N LEU A 90 3.87 -9.84 -47.63
CA LEU A 90 5.11 -10.11 -46.89
C LEU A 90 5.04 -11.45 -46.14
N ASP A 91 3.97 -11.69 -45.38
CA ASP A 91 3.76 -12.93 -44.62
C ASP A 91 3.42 -14.10 -45.55
N GLU A 92 2.57 -13.86 -46.56
CA GLU A 92 2.17 -14.87 -47.53
C GLU A 92 3.37 -15.43 -48.32
N LEU A 93 4.33 -14.57 -48.67
CA LEU A 93 5.55 -15.00 -49.35
C LEU A 93 6.42 -15.88 -48.45
N ALA A 94 6.58 -15.49 -47.18
CA ALA A 94 7.33 -16.29 -46.21
C ALA A 94 6.66 -17.66 -45.98
N GLU A 95 5.34 -17.69 -45.84
CA GLU A 95 4.56 -18.93 -45.70
C GLU A 95 4.66 -19.81 -46.96
N ALA A 96 4.59 -19.22 -48.16
CA ALA A 96 4.73 -19.96 -49.41
C ALA A 96 6.12 -20.56 -49.60
N VAL A 97 7.18 -19.88 -49.11
CA VAL A 97 8.54 -20.43 -49.04
C VAL A 97 8.61 -21.57 -48.02
N ALA A 98 8.07 -21.37 -46.82
CA ALA A 98 8.07 -22.38 -45.74
C ALA A 98 7.34 -23.68 -46.13
N ARG A 99 6.28 -23.57 -46.92
CA ARG A 99 5.49 -24.71 -47.43
C ARG A 99 6.03 -25.31 -48.73
N GLU A 100 7.19 -24.84 -49.22
CA GLU A 100 7.81 -25.29 -50.47
C GLU A 100 6.85 -25.20 -51.69
N HIS A 101 6.01 -24.17 -51.72
CA HIS A 101 5.03 -23.94 -52.78
C HIS A 101 5.60 -23.15 -53.97
N LEU A 102 6.82 -22.65 -53.87
CA LEU A 102 7.47 -21.79 -54.86
C LEU A 102 8.79 -22.41 -55.30
N ASP A 103 9.13 -22.28 -56.58
CA ASP A 103 10.44 -22.65 -57.14
C ASP A 103 11.45 -21.51 -57.00
N PHE A 104 10.98 -20.28 -57.23
CA PHE A 104 11.79 -19.08 -57.16
C PHE A 104 11.08 -17.95 -56.42
N VAL A 105 11.88 -17.02 -55.89
CA VAL A 105 11.42 -15.86 -55.12
C VAL A 105 12.10 -14.59 -55.64
N ILE A 106 11.30 -13.54 -55.83
CA ILE A 106 11.75 -12.18 -56.11
C ILE A 106 11.31 -11.31 -54.94
N THR A 107 12.26 -10.67 -54.25
CA THR A 107 11.91 -9.84 -53.10
C THR A 107 12.85 -8.64 -52.91
N ASN A 108 12.40 -7.71 -52.07
CA ASN A 108 13.17 -6.53 -51.71
C ASN A 108 14.30 -6.88 -50.70
N PRO A 109 15.27 -5.98 -50.49
CA PRO A 109 16.43 -6.26 -49.65
C PRO A 109 16.12 -6.54 -48.17
N GLY A 110 15.10 -5.89 -47.61
CA GLY A 110 14.71 -6.13 -46.21
C GLY A 110 14.14 -7.53 -46.00
N GLN A 111 13.25 -7.97 -46.88
CA GLN A 111 12.67 -9.31 -46.78
C GLN A 111 13.66 -10.39 -47.25
N SER A 112 14.60 -10.10 -48.14
CA SER A 112 15.64 -11.06 -48.53
C SER A 112 16.47 -11.51 -47.33
N VAL A 113 16.96 -10.58 -46.50
CA VAL A 113 17.65 -10.93 -45.23
C VAL A 113 16.72 -11.71 -44.30
N SER A 114 15.44 -11.31 -44.21
CA SER A 114 14.48 -11.99 -43.35
C SER A 114 14.29 -13.45 -43.73
N LEU A 115 14.13 -13.74 -45.03
CA LEU A 115 13.97 -15.09 -45.55
C LEU A 115 15.28 -15.88 -45.49
N ALA A 116 16.42 -15.27 -45.83
CA ALA A 116 17.73 -15.94 -45.85
C ALA A 116 18.19 -16.43 -44.47
N ARG A 117 17.68 -15.83 -43.39
CA ARG A 117 17.99 -16.22 -42.01
C ARG A 117 17.03 -17.26 -41.45
N GLN A 118 15.90 -17.50 -42.09
CA GLN A 118 14.84 -18.39 -41.61
C GLN A 118 14.66 -19.63 -42.50
N TYR A 119 15.00 -19.55 -43.79
CA TYR A 119 14.75 -20.59 -44.78
C TYR A 119 15.99 -20.88 -45.63
N ALA A 120 16.08 -22.10 -46.15
CA ALA A 120 17.12 -22.51 -47.08
C ALA A 120 16.83 -21.94 -48.49
N LEU A 121 17.41 -20.78 -48.78
CA LEU A 121 17.35 -20.12 -50.09
C LEU A 121 18.74 -19.99 -50.68
N ALA A 122 18.84 -20.14 -52.00
CA ALA A 122 20.04 -19.84 -52.76
C ALA A 122 19.82 -18.56 -53.57
N TRP A 123 20.48 -17.46 -53.20
CA TRP A 123 20.45 -16.21 -53.96
C TRP A 123 21.19 -16.38 -55.29
N LEU A 124 20.51 -16.08 -56.40
CA LEU A 124 21.00 -16.32 -57.76
C LEU A 124 21.38 -15.03 -58.49
N ALA A 125 20.66 -13.94 -58.22
CA ALA A 125 20.90 -12.65 -58.87
C ALA A 125 20.43 -11.45 -58.04
N THR A 126 21.04 -10.30 -58.27
CA THR A 126 20.57 -8.98 -57.78
C THR A 126 20.19 -8.10 -58.98
N LEU A 127 19.10 -7.35 -58.85
CA LEU A 127 18.61 -6.44 -59.89
C LEU A 127 19.56 -5.25 -60.10
N LYS A 128 19.83 -4.87 -61.34
CA LYS A 128 20.70 -3.72 -61.65
C LYS A 128 19.90 -2.43 -61.68
N SER A 129 20.40 -1.39 -61.01
CA SER A 129 19.80 -0.06 -61.07
C SER A 129 19.99 0.57 -62.47
N PRO A 130 18.97 1.23 -63.05
CA PRO A 130 19.15 2.04 -64.24
C PRO A 130 19.98 3.31 -63.97
N ALA A 131 20.10 3.73 -62.71
CA ALA A 131 20.89 4.89 -62.31
C ALA A 131 22.40 4.59 -62.14
N GLY A 132 22.87 3.36 -62.37
CA GLY A 132 24.28 2.99 -62.15
C GLY A 132 24.58 2.57 -60.70
N GLY A 133 25.84 2.66 -60.26
CA GLY A 133 26.24 2.43 -58.87
C GLY A 133 26.45 0.97 -58.44
N ASP A 134 27.01 0.13 -59.31
CA ASP A 134 27.43 -1.25 -58.97
C ASP A 134 26.35 -2.11 -58.27
N ASN A 135 25.11 -2.00 -58.74
CA ASN A 135 23.94 -2.75 -58.25
C ASN A 135 23.43 -2.32 -56.87
N LEU A 136 23.90 -1.17 -56.39
CA LEU A 136 23.33 -0.46 -55.25
C LEU A 136 22.29 0.54 -55.77
N ALA A 137 21.06 0.42 -55.27
CA ALA A 137 19.93 1.17 -55.82
C ALA A 137 18.97 1.68 -54.75
N ILE A 138 19.08 1.17 -53.52
CA ILE A 138 18.12 1.44 -52.47
C ILE A 138 18.78 2.32 -51.41
N GLY A 139 18.14 3.43 -51.08
CA GLY A 139 18.62 4.39 -50.08
C GLY A 139 17.58 5.48 -49.89
N ALA A 140 17.92 6.51 -49.12
CA ALA A 140 17.06 7.68 -48.95
C ALA A 140 17.78 8.99 -49.29
N ALA A 141 17.02 9.94 -49.81
CA ALA A 141 17.43 11.32 -50.01
C ALA A 141 16.58 12.22 -49.11
N LEU A 142 17.24 13.10 -48.35
CA LEU A 142 16.59 14.13 -47.55
C LEU A 142 16.48 15.39 -48.40
N VAL A 143 15.26 15.70 -48.82
CA VAL A 143 14.97 16.76 -49.77
C VAL A 143 14.44 17.99 -49.04
N VAL A 144 14.93 19.17 -49.42
CA VAL A 144 14.44 20.48 -48.97
C VAL A 144 14.18 21.39 -50.17
N PRO A 145 13.35 22.44 -50.03
CA PRO A 145 13.26 23.48 -51.06
C PRO A 145 14.64 24.08 -51.34
N ALA A 146 14.96 24.36 -52.60
CA ALA A 146 16.30 24.81 -52.99
C ALA A 146 16.73 26.09 -52.24
N GLN A 147 15.77 26.99 -52.01
CA GLN A 147 15.94 28.28 -51.32
C GLN A 147 15.94 28.16 -49.78
N ALA A 148 15.65 26.99 -49.22
CA ALA A 148 15.57 26.82 -47.77
C ALA A 148 16.94 27.06 -47.11
N PRO A 149 16.99 27.56 -45.85
CA PRO A 149 18.23 27.91 -45.18
C PRO A 149 19.07 26.70 -44.72
N TYR A 150 18.52 25.49 -44.77
CA TYR A 150 19.15 24.26 -44.23
C TYR A 150 20.29 23.76 -45.12
N ARG A 151 21.55 23.78 -44.66
CA ARG A 151 22.70 23.29 -45.44
C ARG A 151 23.05 21.86 -45.08
N HIS A 152 22.84 21.48 -43.83
CA HIS A 152 23.06 20.13 -43.31
C HIS A 152 21.79 19.59 -42.66
N TRP A 153 21.67 18.27 -42.58
CA TRP A 153 20.52 17.62 -41.94
C TRP A 153 20.35 18.03 -40.47
N ARG A 154 21.45 18.38 -39.78
CA ARG A 154 21.43 18.89 -38.41
C ARG A 154 20.67 20.23 -38.27
N ASP A 155 20.56 21.02 -39.33
CA ASP A 155 19.84 22.30 -39.31
C ASP A 155 18.31 22.10 -39.22
N LEU A 156 17.82 20.87 -39.36
CA LEU A 156 16.41 20.51 -39.28
C LEU A 156 15.97 20.08 -37.87
N GLU A 157 16.81 20.27 -36.84
CA GLU A 157 16.43 20.00 -35.46
C GLU A 157 15.13 20.75 -35.09
N GLY A 158 14.16 20.03 -34.53
CA GLY A 158 12.84 20.56 -34.18
C GLY A 158 11.93 20.89 -35.37
N GLN A 159 12.32 20.57 -36.61
CA GLN A 159 11.47 20.77 -37.78
C GLN A 159 10.57 19.57 -38.06
N ALA A 160 9.45 19.81 -38.76
CA ALA A 160 8.57 18.74 -39.23
C ALA A 160 9.10 18.15 -40.53
N VAL A 161 9.16 16.83 -40.62
CA VAL A 161 9.61 16.11 -41.81
C VAL A 161 8.59 15.10 -42.30
N ALA A 162 8.53 14.84 -43.60
CA ALA A 162 7.68 13.81 -44.19
C ALA A 162 8.46 12.54 -44.55
N ALA A 163 7.84 11.37 -44.39
CA ALA A 163 8.35 10.09 -44.87
C ALA A 163 7.21 9.19 -45.37
N VAL A 164 7.51 8.15 -46.14
CA VAL A 164 6.45 7.26 -46.69
C VAL A 164 5.83 6.38 -45.61
N SER A 165 6.65 5.76 -44.77
CA SER A 165 6.24 4.84 -43.71
C SER A 165 7.43 4.59 -42.77
N GLU A 166 7.14 4.34 -41.50
CA GLU A 166 8.13 3.97 -40.48
C GLU A 166 8.88 2.67 -40.84
N ASN A 167 8.23 1.77 -41.59
CA ASN A 167 8.78 0.46 -41.95
C ASN A 167 9.41 0.44 -43.36
N ALA A 168 9.50 1.58 -44.05
CA ALA A 168 10.04 1.62 -45.40
C ALA A 168 11.57 1.58 -45.40
N PHE A 169 12.13 0.47 -45.89
CA PHE A 169 13.58 0.24 -45.97
C PHE A 169 14.31 1.31 -46.77
N GLY A 170 13.97 1.49 -48.06
CA GLY A 170 14.56 2.50 -48.95
C GLY A 170 14.03 3.91 -48.71
N GLY A 171 13.91 4.33 -47.45
CA GLY A 171 13.32 5.59 -47.03
C GLY A 171 13.66 5.85 -45.57
N TYR A 172 12.65 5.86 -44.70
CA TYR A 172 12.83 6.22 -43.29
C TYR A 172 13.84 5.31 -42.55
N LEU A 173 13.83 3.99 -42.76
CA LEU A 173 14.73 3.09 -42.03
C LEU A 173 16.21 3.29 -42.43
N ALA A 174 16.49 3.44 -43.73
CA ALA A 174 17.84 3.77 -44.20
C ALA A 174 18.33 5.10 -43.61
N TYR A 175 17.46 6.12 -43.59
CA TYR A 175 17.81 7.42 -43.04
C TYR A 175 18.00 7.40 -41.52
N ARG A 176 17.11 6.71 -40.80
CA ARG A 176 17.20 6.50 -39.35
C ARG A 176 18.51 5.82 -38.97
N PHE A 177 18.91 4.80 -39.71
CA PHE A 177 20.17 4.12 -39.46
C PHE A 177 21.39 5.04 -39.58
N GLU A 178 21.44 5.94 -40.58
CA GLU A 178 22.53 6.92 -40.69
C GLU A 178 22.56 7.93 -39.54
N ALA A 179 21.40 8.29 -39.00
CA ALA A 179 21.31 9.17 -37.84
C ALA A 179 21.71 8.45 -36.54
N ASP A 180 21.28 7.20 -36.35
CA ASP A 180 21.62 6.38 -35.19
C ASP A 180 23.14 6.11 -35.10
N GLU A 181 23.80 5.88 -36.25
CA GLU A 181 25.27 5.75 -36.32
C GLU A 181 26.00 7.03 -35.88
N GLN A 182 25.34 8.18 -35.96
CA GLN A 182 25.84 9.47 -35.46
C GLN A 182 25.34 9.79 -34.04
N GLY A 183 24.70 8.83 -33.37
CA GLY A 183 24.20 8.97 -32.00
C GLY A 183 22.92 9.80 -31.88
N VAL A 184 22.18 10.00 -32.97
CA VAL A 184 20.96 10.83 -33.00
C VAL A 184 19.73 9.99 -33.31
N ARG A 185 18.80 9.94 -32.36
CA ARG A 185 17.50 9.28 -32.55
C ARG A 185 16.50 10.22 -33.20
N LEU A 186 16.09 9.91 -34.44
CA LEU A 186 15.23 10.77 -35.24
C LEU A 186 13.88 11.09 -34.59
N GLU A 187 13.35 10.16 -33.79
CA GLU A 187 12.06 10.30 -33.08
C GLU A 187 12.06 11.48 -32.09
N HIS A 188 13.24 11.88 -31.60
CA HIS A 188 13.41 12.99 -30.67
C HIS A 188 14.08 14.21 -31.31
N PHE A 189 14.62 14.06 -32.53
CA PHE A 189 15.35 15.10 -33.23
C PHE A 189 14.43 16.02 -34.03
N PHE A 190 13.45 15.45 -34.74
CA PHE A 190 12.42 16.21 -35.45
C PHE A 190 11.25 16.52 -34.50
N SER A 191 10.53 17.63 -34.73
CA SER A 191 9.32 17.90 -33.95
C SER A 191 8.21 16.91 -34.27
N THR A 192 8.13 16.45 -35.52
CA THR A 192 7.25 15.36 -35.94
C THR A 192 7.76 14.73 -37.23
N VAL A 193 7.57 13.41 -37.35
CA VAL A 193 7.75 12.66 -38.61
C VAL A 193 6.37 12.28 -39.12
N GLN A 194 5.97 12.87 -40.24
CA GLN A 194 4.66 12.67 -40.83
C GLN A 194 4.70 11.57 -41.91
N PHE A 195 4.06 10.45 -41.63
CA PHE A 195 3.98 9.34 -42.57
C PHE A 195 2.83 9.53 -43.55
N THR A 196 3.15 9.66 -44.84
CA THR A 196 2.17 10.02 -45.90
C THR A 196 1.54 8.82 -46.61
N GLY A 197 2.14 7.63 -46.50
CA GLY A 197 1.76 6.46 -47.27
C GLY A 197 2.11 6.61 -48.77
N PHE A 198 1.48 5.78 -49.60
CA PHE A 198 1.60 5.86 -51.06
C PHE A 198 0.50 6.77 -51.65
N PRO A 199 0.72 7.42 -52.81
CA PRO A 199 1.91 7.38 -53.67
C PRO A 199 3.10 8.19 -53.13
N LEU A 200 4.32 7.85 -53.57
CA LEU A 200 5.58 8.48 -53.11
C LEU A 200 5.67 9.97 -53.46
N ASP A 201 5.07 10.38 -54.58
CA ASP A 201 5.09 11.74 -55.10
C ASP A 201 4.53 12.75 -54.06
N ARG A 202 3.60 12.29 -53.21
CA ARG A 202 2.99 13.07 -52.13
C ARG A 202 4.03 13.64 -51.15
N LEU A 203 5.18 12.99 -50.99
CA LEU A 203 6.26 13.50 -50.12
C LEU A 203 6.79 14.85 -50.60
N ILE A 204 7.01 14.97 -51.92
CA ILE A 204 7.54 16.19 -52.52
C ILE A 204 6.42 17.22 -52.70
N GLU A 205 5.18 16.79 -52.96
CA GLU A 205 4.01 17.69 -53.01
C GLU A 205 3.78 18.40 -51.67
N ARG A 206 3.86 17.68 -50.54
CA ARG A 206 3.71 18.28 -49.20
C ARG A 206 4.87 19.20 -48.84
N LEU A 207 6.08 18.86 -49.30
CA LEU A 207 7.25 19.73 -49.20
C LEU A 207 7.06 21.02 -50.03
N ALA A 208 6.53 20.90 -51.25
CA ALA A 208 6.23 22.02 -52.13
C ALA A 208 5.16 22.95 -51.54
N ALA A 209 4.16 22.37 -50.86
CA ALA A 209 3.10 23.10 -50.16
C ALA A 209 3.57 23.78 -48.86
N GLY A 210 4.80 23.53 -48.41
CA GLY A 210 5.33 24.09 -47.16
C GLY A 210 4.73 23.47 -45.89
N GLU A 211 4.09 22.30 -45.99
CA GLU A 211 3.51 21.59 -44.82
C GLU A 211 4.58 20.95 -43.93
N VAL A 212 5.76 20.68 -44.49
CA VAL A 212 6.94 20.13 -43.83
C VAL A 212 8.19 20.87 -44.31
N ALA A 213 9.22 20.93 -43.48
CA ALA A 213 10.48 21.59 -43.82
C ALA A 213 11.38 20.73 -44.72
N ALA A 214 11.27 19.41 -44.59
CA ALA A 214 12.02 18.44 -45.39
C ALA A 214 11.21 17.16 -45.64
N ALA A 215 11.59 16.40 -46.66
CA ALA A 215 11.01 15.10 -46.97
C ALA A 215 12.10 14.04 -47.14
N ILE A 216 11.99 12.93 -46.42
CA ILE A 216 12.81 11.72 -46.62
C ILE A 216 12.14 10.90 -47.72
N VAL A 217 12.72 10.92 -48.91
CA VAL A 217 12.22 10.21 -50.09
C VAL A 217 13.14 9.05 -50.48
N PRO A 218 12.63 7.99 -51.12
CA PRO A 218 13.50 7.00 -51.75
C PRO A 218 14.44 7.66 -52.77
N VAL A 219 15.67 7.18 -52.84
CA VAL A 219 16.66 7.63 -53.83
C VAL A 219 16.10 7.58 -55.26
N CYS A 220 16.51 8.52 -56.11
CA CYS A 220 16.03 8.74 -57.47
C CYS A 220 14.57 9.24 -57.61
N GLN A 221 13.81 9.37 -56.52
CA GLN A 221 12.41 9.83 -56.59
C GLN A 221 12.31 11.28 -57.10
N LEU A 222 13.16 12.19 -56.59
CA LEU A 222 13.17 13.59 -56.99
C LEU A 222 13.52 13.72 -58.48
N GLU A 223 14.62 13.10 -58.90
CA GLU A 223 15.11 13.13 -60.28
C GLU A 223 14.10 12.51 -61.24
N ARG A 224 13.36 11.48 -60.82
CA ARG A 224 12.28 10.91 -61.61
C ARG A 224 11.13 11.90 -61.78
N MET A 225 10.70 12.58 -60.71
CA MET A 225 9.65 13.60 -60.79
C MET A 225 10.08 14.80 -61.65
N GLU A 226 11.36 15.15 -61.67
CA GLU A 226 11.91 16.16 -62.59
C GLU A 226 11.88 15.69 -64.05
N ARG A 227 12.27 14.43 -64.33
CA ARG A 227 12.19 13.85 -65.70
C ARG A 227 10.76 13.74 -66.21
N GLU A 228 9.81 13.45 -65.32
CA GLU A 228 8.37 13.39 -65.63
C GLU A 228 7.74 14.78 -65.77
N GLY A 229 8.46 15.86 -65.45
CA GLY A 229 7.95 17.23 -65.51
C GLY A 229 6.96 17.58 -64.38
N LYS A 230 6.84 16.75 -63.35
CA LYS A 230 6.00 17.00 -62.17
C LYS A 230 6.60 18.05 -61.22
N VAL A 231 7.92 18.19 -61.26
CA VAL A 231 8.69 19.12 -60.43
C VAL A 231 9.63 19.91 -61.33
N THR A 232 9.69 21.23 -61.13
CA THR A 232 10.66 22.07 -61.83
C THR A 232 12.07 21.71 -61.39
N ARG A 233 12.96 21.46 -62.36
CA ARG A 233 14.35 21.11 -62.09
C ARG A 233 15.01 22.19 -61.23
N GLY A 234 15.62 21.78 -60.13
CA GLY A 234 16.28 22.69 -59.19
C GLY A 234 15.34 23.47 -58.25
N ALA A 235 14.04 23.17 -58.22
CA ALA A 235 13.13 23.69 -57.20
C ALA A 235 13.43 23.12 -55.80
N PHE A 236 14.02 21.93 -55.76
CA PHE A 236 14.43 21.23 -54.55
C PHE A 236 15.89 20.82 -54.63
N ARG A 237 16.49 20.53 -53.47
CA ARG A 237 17.85 19.97 -53.36
C ARG A 237 17.92 18.90 -52.28
N VAL A 238 18.89 18.01 -52.42
CA VAL A 238 19.19 16.97 -51.44
C VAL A 238 20.23 17.49 -50.45
N LEU A 239 20.05 17.19 -49.17
CA LEU A 239 21.01 17.49 -48.11
C LEU A 239 22.04 16.37 -47.97
N ASP A 240 23.29 16.73 -47.69
CA ASP A 240 24.39 15.80 -47.40
C ASP A 240 24.49 14.65 -48.41
N ASP A 241 24.55 15.01 -49.69
CA ASP A 241 24.68 14.06 -50.79
C ASP A 241 25.98 13.25 -50.65
N GLN A 242 25.80 11.93 -50.60
CA GLN A 242 26.83 10.91 -50.50
C GLN A 242 26.63 9.81 -51.55
N ALA A 243 25.94 10.12 -52.65
CA ALA A 243 25.85 9.22 -53.79
C ALA A 243 27.25 8.84 -54.32
N PRO A 244 27.51 7.56 -54.62
CA PRO A 244 28.79 7.14 -55.18
C PRO A 244 29.00 7.71 -56.58
N ALA A 245 30.27 7.91 -56.96
CA ALA A 245 30.61 8.44 -58.28
C ALA A 245 30.01 7.57 -59.40
N GLY A 246 29.35 8.21 -60.37
CA GLY A 246 28.68 7.52 -61.49
C GLY A 246 27.27 7.01 -61.17
N PHE A 247 26.74 7.27 -59.97
CA PHE A 247 25.33 7.07 -59.65
C PHE A 247 24.50 8.29 -60.07
N GLY A 248 23.48 8.08 -60.88
CA GLY A 248 22.73 9.14 -61.58
C GLY A 248 21.69 9.89 -60.76
N CYS A 249 21.69 9.72 -59.43
CA CYS A 249 20.77 10.36 -58.49
C CYS A 249 21.52 10.79 -57.23
N GLN A 250 20.97 11.76 -56.49
CA GLN A 250 21.52 12.16 -55.19
C GLN A 250 21.00 11.25 -54.07
N SER A 251 21.80 11.06 -53.02
CA SER A 251 21.48 10.20 -51.87
C SER A 251 22.02 10.78 -50.58
N SER A 252 21.18 10.89 -49.55
CA SER A 252 21.60 11.30 -48.20
C SER A 252 21.96 10.11 -47.31
N THR A 253 21.83 8.88 -47.80
CA THR A 253 22.25 7.65 -47.11
C THR A 253 23.27 6.87 -47.93
N ARG A 254 23.98 5.93 -47.31
CA ARG A 254 24.64 4.86 -48.08
C ARG A 254 23.60 4.11 -48.90
N LEU A 255 24.05 3.56 -50.02
CA LEU A 255 23.20 2.75 -50.89
C LEU A 255 23.30 1.27 -50.50
N TYR A 256 22.17 0.59 -50.64
CA TYR A 256 21.99 -0.83 -50.39
C TYR A 256 21.70 -1.56 -51.71
N PRO A 257 22.00 -2.87 -51.77
CA PRO A 257 21.61 -3.72 -52.88
C PRO A 257 20.15 -3.56 -53.30
N ASN A 258 19.89 -3.78 -54.58
CA ASN A 258 18.52 -3.83 -55.11
C ASN A 258 17.84 -5.18 -54.81
N TRP A 259 16.66 -5.39 -55.38
CA TRP A 259 15.86 -6.60 -55.23
C TRP A 259 16.64 -7.86 -55.65
N SER A 260 16.39 -8.95 -54.95
CA SER A 260 17.11 -10.21 -55.08
C SER A 260 16.21 -11.30 -55.67
N PHE A 261 16.81 -12.16 -56.49
CA PHE A 261 16.18 -13.36 -57.05
C PHE A 261 16.81 -14.60 -56.41
N ALA A 262 15.99 -15.47 -55.81
CA ALA A 262 16.43 -16.69 -55.14
C ALA A 262 15.76 -17.95 -55.69
N LYS A 263 16.47 -19.07 -55.60
CA LYS A 263 15.95 -20.44 -55.72
C LYS A 263 15.56 -20.95 -54.32
N THR A 264 14.47 -21.70 -54.24
CA THR A 264 14.07 -22.50 -53.07
C THR A 264 14.63 -23.93 -53.15
N GLU A 265 14.45 -24.75 -52.12
CA GLU A 265 14.80 -26.19 -52.18
C GLU A 265 14.03 -26.94 -53.29
N ARG A 266 12.83 -26.49 -53.68
CA ARG A 266 11.99 -27.13 -54.70
C ARG A 266 12.61 -27.12 -56.10
N ALA A 267 13.21 -26.00 -56.52
CA ALA A 267 13.73 -25.88 -57.89
C ALA A 267 15.01 -26.69 -58.08
N SER A 268 15.12 -27.46 -59.17
CA SER A 268 16.33 -28.25 -59.42
C SER A 268 17.56 -27.37 -59.69
N PRO A 269 18.78 -27.82 -59.36
CA PRO A 269 20.01 -27.06 -59.67
C PRO A 269 20.17 -26.77 -61.18
N ALA A 270 19.74 -27.70 -62.04
CA ALA A 270 19.78 -27.53 -63.49
C ALA A 270 18.85 -26.40 -63.96
N LEU A 271 17.61 -26.35 -63.43
CA LEU A 271 16.67 -25.29 -63.72
C LEU A 271 17.18 -23.93 -63.21
N ALA A 272 17.73 -23.90 -61.99
CA ALA A 272 18.30 -22.67 -61.43
C ALA A 272 19.44 -22.14 -62.30
N LEU A 273 20.35 -22.98 -62.77
CA LEU A 273 21.42 -22.57 -63.68
C LEU A 273 20.88 -22.00 -65.00
N ALA A 274 19.86 -22.63 -65.59
CA ALA A 274 19.23 -22.16 -66.82
C ALA A 274 18.54 -20.79 -66.62
N VAL A 275 17.79 -20.63 -65.52
CA VAL A 275 17.14 -19.36 -65.15
C VAL A 275 18.19 -18.27 -64.91
N THR A 276 19.25 -18.54 -64.14
CA THR A 276 20.30 -17.55 -63.88
C THR A 276 20.98 -17.06 -65.16
N ARG A 277 21.27 -17.97 -66.11
CA ARG A 277 21.80 -17.56 -67.43
C ARG A 277 20.83 -16.66 -68.18
N ALA A 278 19.55 -17.03 -68.22
CA ALA A 278 18.52 -16.20 -68.85
C ALA A 278 18.37 -14.83 -68.18
N LEU A 279 18.53 -14.73 -66.85
CA LEU A 279 18.51 -13.45 -66.14
C LEU A 279 19.71 -12.56 -66.53
N PHE A 280 20.91 -13.12 -66.61
CA PHE A 280 22.13 -12.37 -66.95
C PHE A 280 22.19 -11.98 -68.43
N ASP A 281 21.54 -12.74 -69.31
CA ASP A 281 21.40 -12.40 -70.73
C ASP A 281 20.32 -11.34 -71.00
N LEU A 282 19.59 -10.87 -69.98
CA LEU A 282 18.49 -9.92 -70.14
C LEU A 282 19.01 -8.51 -70.53
N PRO A 283 18.70 -8.01 -71.74
CA PRO A 283 19.13 -6.67 -72.17
C PRO A 283 18.42 -5.56 -71.40
N ALA A 284 19.12 -4.44 -71.17
CA ALA A 284 18.59 -3.29 -70.42
C ALA A 284 17.42 -2.58 -71.12
N ASP A 285 17.33 -2.66 -72.44
CA ASP A 285 16.27 -2.10 -73.28
C ASP A 285 15.09 -3.05 -73.49
N SER A 286 15.15 -4.26 -72.91
CA SER A 286 14.06 -5.23 -73.02
C SER A 286 12.81 -4.77 -72.28
N LYS A 287 11.63 -5.21 -72.76
CA LYS A 287 10.34 -4.96 -72.08
C LYS A 287 10.35 -5.41 -70.61
N ALA A 288 11.09 -6.46 -70.30
CA ALA A 288 11.20 -6.98 -68.93
C ALA A 288 12.09 -6.13 -68.03
N ALA A 289 13.22 -5.64 -68.53
CA ALA A 289 14.09 -4.72 -67.78
C ALA A 289 13.38 -3.37 -67.52
N ILE A 290 12.76 -2.80 -68.56
CA ILE A 290 12.00 -1.55 -68.46
C ILE A 290 10.83 -1.67 -67.48
N ALA A 291 10.03 -2.74 -67.58
CA ALA A 291 8.90 -2.95 -66.68
C ALA A 291 9.33 -3.11 -65.23
N ALA A 292 10.50 -3.70 -64.98
CA ALA A 292 11.08 -3.87 -63.65
C ALA A 292 11.82 -2.63 -63.12
N ASP A 293 11.87 -1.53 -63.88
CA ASP A 293 12.69 -0.34 -63.60
C ASP A 293 14.16 -0.72 -63.34
N SER A 294 14.74 -1.53 -64.25
CA SER A 294 16.07 -2.10 -64.11
C SER A 294 16.92 -2.01 -65.38
N ALA A 295 18.23 -2.15 -65.21
CA ALA A 295 19.20 -2.32 -66.30
C ALA A 295 19.65 -3.80 -66.46
N GLY A 296 18.77 -4.75 -66.11
CA GLY A 296 19.04 -6.18 -66.12
C GLY A 296 19.37 -6.76 -64.74
N TRP A 297 20.07 -7.89 -64.71
CA TRP A 297 20.45 -8.62 -63.50
C TRP A 297 21.96 -8.86 -63.43
N THR A 298 22.49 -9.01 -62.21
CA THR A 298 23.90 -9.27 -61.94
C THR A 298 24.06 -10.39 -60.91
N VAL A 299 25.31 -10.81 -60.66
CA VAL A 299 25.64 -11.72 -59.58
C VAL A 299 25.12 -11.21 -58.22
N PRO A 300 24.76 -12.13 -57.29
CA PRO A 300 24.29 -11.75 -55.97
C PRO A 300 25.29 -10.85 -55.25
N THR A 301 24.79 -9.72 -54.76
CA THR A 301 25.56 -8.76 -53.95
C THR A 301 25.46 -9.10 -52.47
N SER A 302 26.49 -8.73 -51.69
CA SER A 302 26.50 -8.95 -50.25
C SER A 302 25.35 -8.25 -49.53
N GLU A 303 24.60 -8.99 -48.72
CA GLU A 303 23.51 -8.45 -47.89
C GLU A 303 23.97 -7.97 -46.51
N LEU A 304 25.28 -7.99 -46.22
CA LEU A 304 25.84 -7.68 -44.89
C LEU A 304 25.45 -6.28 -44.39
N ALA A 305 25.40 -5.29 -45.28
CA ALA A 305 25.00 -3.93 -44.91
C ALA A 305 23.55 -3.86 -44.42
N ILE A 306 22.66 -4.65 -45.05
CA ILE A 306 21.25 -4.75 -44.68
C ILE A 306 21.11 -5.48 -43.34
N ASP A 307 21.85 -6.58 -43.17
CA ASP A 307 21.90 -7.36 -41.92
C ASP A 307 22.33 -6.50 -40.73
N ARG A 308 23.37 -5.67 -40.90
CA ARG A 308 23.83 -4.70 -39.88
C ARG A 308 22.77 -3.64 -39.58
N LEU A 309 22.14 -3.06 -40.60
CA LEU A 309 21.07 -2.08 -40.41
C LEU A 309 19.91 -2.69 -39.61
N LEU A 310 19.40 -3.84 -40.03
CA LEU A 310 18.27 -4.48 -39.34
C LEU A 310 18.63 -4.85 -37.90
N LYS A 311 19.88 -5.26 -37.65
CA LYS A 311 20.36 -5.53 -36.29
C LYS A 311 20.45 -4.29 -35.42
N ALA A 312 20.97 -3.19 -35.96
CA ALA A 312 21.10 -1.94 -35.22
C ALA A 312 19.74 -1.32 -34.88
N LEU A 313 18.76 -1.55 -35.75
CA LEU A 313 17.39 -1.03 -35.59
C LEU A 313 16.46 -1.94 -34.77
N ASP A 314 16.98 -3.00 -34.14
CA ASP A 314 16.20 -4.03 -33.42
C ASP A 314 15.07 -4.64 -34.28
N ARG A 315 15.30 -4.80 -35.58
CA ARG A 315 14.36 -5.37 -36.56
C ARG A 315 14.86 -6.67 -37.21
N HIS A 316 15.96 -7.26 -36.72
CA HIS A 316 16.50 -8.46 -37.32
C HIS A 316 15.66 -9.70 -36.95
N PRO A 317 15.37 -10.62 -37.90
CA PRO A 317 14.48 -11.76 -37.69
C PRO A 317 14.93 -12.72 -36.57
N LEU A 318 16.25 -12.87 -36.38
CA LEU A 318 16.83 -13.73 -35.34
C LEU A 318 17.06 -13.01 -34.01
N GLN A 319 16.77 -11.71 -33.91
CA GLN A 319 16.90 -10.99 -32.64
C GLN A 319 15.69 -11.29 -31.77
N GLY A 320 15.93 -12.05 -30.70
CA GLY A 320 14.96 -12.27 -29.64
C GLY A 320 14.89 -11.08 -28.69
N PRO A 321 13.84 -10.99 -27.86
CA PRO A 321 13.75 -10.00 -26.80
C PRO A 321 14.98 -9.99 -25.90
N TRP A 322 15.38 -8.82 -25.40
CA TRP A 322 16.53 -8.67 -24.50
C TRP A 322 16.48 -9.59 -23.27
N TRP A 323 15.28 -9.94 -22.79
CA TRP A 323 15.12 -10.85 -21.66
C TRP A 323 15.61 -12.28 -21.95
N GLN A 324 15.53 -12.74 -23.21
CA GLN A 324 16.08 -14.04 -23.61
C GLN A 324 17.61 -14.01 -23.56
N ALA A 325 18.21 -12.92 -24.02
CA ALA A 325 19.65 -12.71 -23.91
C ALA A 325 20.09 -12.64 -22.42
N ALA A 326 19.34 -11.92 -21.58
CA ALA A 326 19.58 -11.88 -20.14
C ALA A 326 19.44 -13.27 -19.48
N TRP A 327 18.45 -14.07 -19.91
CA TRP A 327 18.27 -15.44 -19.42
C TRP A 327 19.39 -16.38 -19.84
N HIS A 328 19.85 -16.29 -21.09
CA HIS A 328 21.01 -17.04 -21.56
C HIS A 328 22.28 -16.61 -20.83
N TRP A 329 22.49 -15.32 -20.65
CA TRP A 329 23.61 -14.80 -19.86
C TRP A 329 23.58 -15.34 -18.43
N LEU A 330 22.43 -15.29 -17.75
CA LEU A 330 22.26 -15.81 -16.40
C LEU A 330 22.51 -17.32 -16.31
N ARG A 331 22.04 -18.10 -17.29
CA ARG A 331 22.35 -19.54 -17.36
C ARG A 331 23.82 -19.83 -17.61
N GLN A 332 24.51 -18.98 -18.37
CA GLN A 332 25.94 -19.11 -18.61
C GLN A 332 26.78 -18.64 -17.40
N HIS A 333 26.22 -17.72 -16.61
CA HIS A 333 26.86 -17.05 -15.48
C HIS A 333 26.25 -17.45 -14.13
N GLN A 334 25.95 -18.75 -13.94
CA GLN A 334 25.27 -19.24 -12.73
C GLN A 334 25.97 -18.86 -11.43
N GLN A 335 27.30 -18.71 -11.43
CA GLN A 335 28.05 -18.26 -10.24
C GLN A 335 27.57 -16.91 -9.70
N TRP A 336 27.18 -15.98 -10.55
CA TRP A 336 26.67 -14.67 -10.14
C TRP A 336 25.26 -14.79 -9.55
N GLY A 337 24.44 -15.70 -10.10
CA GLY A 337 23.13 -16.04 -9.53
C GLY A 337 23.24 -16.64 -8.14
N TRP A 338 24.15 -17.61 -7.95
CA TRP A 338 24.45 -18.19 -6.64
C TRP A 338 25.03 -17.16 -5.67
N GLY A 339 25.93 -16.29 -6.14
CA GLY A 339 26.48 -15.20 -5.33
C GLY A 339 25.41 -14.22 -4.84
N ALA A 340 24.50 -13.80 -5.71
CA ALA A 340 23.38 -12.95 -5.34
C ALA A 340 22.43 -13.63 -4.33
N LEU A 341 22.11 -14.92 -4.54
CA LEU A 341 21.29 -15.68 -3.61
C LEU A 341 21.96 -15.80 -2.23
N ALA A 342 23.26 -16.10 -2.19
CA ALA A 342 24.03 -16.18 -0.95
C ALA A 342 24.04 -14.83 -0.22
N LEU A 343 24.20 -13.72 -0.95
CA LEU A 343 24.15 -12.37 -0.38
C LEU A 343 22.78 -12.07 0.24
N VAL A 344 21.68 -12.40 -0.45
CA VAL A 344 20.32 -12.21 0.06
C VAL A 344 20.07 -13.05 1.32
N LEU A 345 20.52 -14.31 1.32
CA LEU A 345 20.42 -15.18 2.50
C LEU A 345 21.24 -14.65 3.68
N LEU A 346 22.43 -14.12 3.41
CA LEU A 346 23.32 -13.56 4.44
C LEU A 346 22.73 -12.27 5.04
N LEU A 347 22.22 -11.36 4.20
CA LEU A 347 21.52 -10.15 4.64
C LEU A 347 20.23 -10.47 5.40
N GLY A 348 19.43 -11.42 4.92
CA GLY A 348 18.22 -11.88 5.59
C GLY A 348 18.52 -12.51 6.95
N GLY A 349 19.53 -13.38 7.01
CA GLY A 349 20.00 -13.96 8.27
C GLY A 349 20.53 -12.91 9.25
N HIS A 350 21.28 -11.92 8.75
CA HIS A 350 21.76 -10.81 9.56
C HIS A 350 20.61 -9.96 10.12
N HIS A 351 19.60 -9.66 9.30
CA HIS A 351 18.42 -8.92 9.73
C HIS A 351 17.65 -9.67 10.83
N LEU A 352 17.41 -10.97 10.63
CA LEU A 352 16.74 -11.82 11.62
C LEU A 352 17.54 -11.90 12.94
N LEU A 353 18.86 -11.97 12.86
CA LEU A 353 19.74 -11.96 14.04
C LEU A 353 19.62 -10.65 14.82
N LEU A 354 19.67 -9.51 14.13
CA LEU A 354 19.49 -8.19 14.75
C LEU A 354 18.13 -8.07 15.43
N GLN A 355 17.07 -8.52 14.76
CA GLN A 355 15.71 -8.49 15.30
C GLN A 355 15.57 -9.39 16.53
N TYR A 356 16.20 -10.57 16.52
CA TYR A 356 16.25 -11.46 17.67
C TYR A 356 16.99 -10.84 18.87
N LEU A 357 18.18 -10.25 18.64
CA LEU A 357 18.96 -9.59 19.69
C LEU A 357 18.24 -8.38 20.27
N PHE A 358 17.60 -7.57 19.43
CA PHE A 358 16.80 -6.42 19.84
C PHE A 358 15.60 -6.86 20.71
N ASN A 359 14.83 -7.86 20.26
CA ASN A 359 13.71 -8.38 21.04
C ASN A 359 14.14 -8.97 22.38
N ARG A 360 15.29 -9.66 22.42
CA ARG A 360 15.87 -10.17 23.67
C ARG A 360 16.25 -9.03 24.62
N SER A 361 16.83 -7.95 24.09
CA SER A 361 17.19 -6.75 24.86
C SER A 361 15.95 -6.06 25.43
N GLN A 362 14.91 -5.86 24.60
CA GLN A 362 13.63 -5.28 25.01
C GLN A 362 12.99 -6.07 26.16
N ARG A 363 12.96 -7.40 26.08
CA ARG A 363 12.45 -8.26 27.17
C ARG A 363 13.24 -8.11 28.47
N ARG A 364 14.57 -7.95 28.39
CA ARG A 364 15.41 -7.70 29.57
C ARG A 364 15.11 -6.33 30.18
N LEU A 365 14.97 -5.30 29.35
CA LEU A 365 14.65 -3.95 29.80
C LEU A 365 13.28 -3.88 30.48
N LEU A 366 12.26 -4.52 29.90
CA LEU A 366 10.91 -4.59 30.49
C LEU A 366 10.92 -5.32 31.85
N LYS A 367 11.65 -6.43 31.97
CA LYS A 367 11.82 -7.14 33.25
C LYS A 367 12.52 -6.27 34.30
N ALA A 368 13.60 -5.58 33.92
CA ALA A 368 14.33 -4.69 34.81
C ALA A 368 13.46 -3.51 35.28
N ARG A 369 12.68 -2.91 34.37
CA ARG A 369 11.71 -1.85 34.70
C ARG A 369 10.65 -2.34 35.68
N HIS A 370 10.08 -3.52 35.46
CA HIS A 370 9.08 -4.07 36.36
C HIS A 370 9.65 -4.37 37.76
N GLN A 371 10.89 -4.86 37.84
CA GLN A 371 11.59 -5.03 39.12
C GLN A 371 11.82 -3.69 39.82
N LEU A 372 12.14 -2.64 39.07
CA LEU A 372 12.35 -1.30 39.61
C LEU A 372 11.05 -0.71 40.16
N GLU A 373 9.94 -0.82 39.42
CA GLU A 373 8.60 -0.42 39.87
C GLU A 373 8.15 -1.20 41.12
N GLN A 374 8.46 -2.49 41.21
CA GLN A 374 8.19 -3.29 42.42
C GLN A 374 9.00 -2.78 43.63
N LYS A 375 10.29 -2.48 43.45
CA LYS A 375 11.13 -1.92 44.50
C LYS A 375 10.66 -0.53 44.93
N GLU A 376 10.25 0.32 44.00
CA GLU A 376 9.67 1.64 44.32
C GLU A 376 8.40 1.51 45.16
N ARG A 377 7.50 0.56 44.82
CA ARG A 377 6.31 0.28 45.64
C ARG A 377 6.67 -0.22 47.04
N GLN A 378 7.66 -1.10 47.15
CA GLN A 378 8.15 -1.58 48.45
C GLN A 378 8.74 -0.43 49.28
N LEU A 379 9.53 0.46 48.66
CA LEU A 379 10.08 1.65 49.32
C LEU A 379 8.97 2.62 49.76
N ALA A 380 7.95 2.85 48.92
CA ALA A 380 6.80 3.67 49.28
C ALA A 380 6.01 3.08 50.46
N GLN A 381 5.82 1.76 50.49
CA GLN A 381 5.22 1.06 51.62
C GLN A 381 6.06 1.17 52.88
N ALA A 382 7.38 0.99 52.77
CA ALA A 382 8.31 1.14 53.89
C ALA A 382 8.30 2.58 54.44
N ARG A 383 8.28 3.61 53.58
CA ARG A 383 8.13 5.02 53.98
C ARG A 383 6.82 5.24 54.73
N ARG A 384 5.71 4.75 54.20
CA ARG A 384 4.40 4.85 54.86
C ARG A 384 4.37 4.15 56.23
N LEU A 385 5.03 3.00 56.36
CA LEU A 385 5.17 2.29 57.63
C LEU A 385 6.06 3.08 58.62
N ALA A 386 7.13 3.71 58.13
CA ALA A 386 7.98 4.57 58.95
C ALA A 386 7.23 5.83 59.44
N GLU A 387 6.48 6.51 58.56
CA GLU A 387 5.61 7.64 58.91
C GLU A 387 4.55 7.23 59.95
N LEU A 388 3.92 6.05 59.79
CA LEU A 388 2.99 5.50 60.78
C LEU A 388 3.67 5.17 62.11
N GLY A 389 4.93 4.71 62.08
CA GLY A 389 5.74 4.46 63.26
C GLY A 389 6.08 5.75 64.03
N GLU A 390 6.43 6.82 63.31
CA GLU A 390 6.69 8.14 63.88
C GLU A 390 5.42 8.75 64.50
N LEU A 391 4.28 8.64 63.81
CA LEU A 391 2.98 9.01 64.36
C LEU A 391 2.63 8.19 65.61
N GLY A 392 2.89 6.88 65.60
CA GLY A 392 2.68 6.01 66.76
C GLY A 392 3.55 6.39 67.96
N ALA A 393 4.80 6.75 67.73
CA ALA A 393 5.72 7.23 68.76
C ALA A 393 5.28 8.58 69.35
N ASN A 394 4.87 9.53 68.49
CA ASN A 394 4.31 10.82 68.93
C ASN A 394 3.03 10.64 69.73
N VAL A 395 2.13 9.75 69.31
CA VAL A 395 0.91 9.40 70.04
C VAL A 395 1.20 8.77 71.40
N ALA A 396 2.15 7.83 71.45
CA ALA A 396 2.58 7.25 72.72
C ALA A 396 3.13 8.34 73.65
N HIS A 397 3.88 9.30 73.11
CA HIS A 397 4.39 10.43 73.87
C HIS A 397 3.27 11.34 74.40
N GLU A 398 2.29 11.71 73.58
CA GLU A 398 1.15 12.55 73.97
C GLU A 398 0.15 11.87 74.91
N ILE A 399 0.04 10.53 74.90
CA ILE A 399 -0.78 9.77 75.85
C ILE A 399 -0.03 9.55 77.17
N ASN A 400 1.28 9.27 77.11
CA ASN A 400 2.08 9.06 78.31
C ASN A 400 2.18 10.32 79.16
N GLN A 401 2.27 11.51 78.56
CA GLN A 401 2.33 12.78 79.30
C GLN A 401 1.18 12.99 80.31
N PRO A 402 -0.11 12.96 79.91
CA PRO A 402 -1.21 13.11 80.85
C PRO A 402 -1.37 11.90 81.79
N LEU A 403 -1.00 10.69 81.37
CA LEU A 403 -0.98 9.52 82.28
C LEU A 403 0.05 9.67 83.40
N SER A 404 1.26 10.15 83.09
CA SER A 404 2.27 10.49 84.10
C SER A 404 1.77 11.61 85.02
N ALA A 405 1.04 12.60 84.50
CA ALA A 405 0.42 13.63 85.32
C ALA A 405 -0.65 13.04 86.27
N ILE A 406 -1.54 12.16 85.78
CA ILE A 406 -2.54 11.47 86.61
C ILE A 406 -1.86 10.63 87.71
N ALA A 407 -0.83 9.85 87.36
CA ALA A 407 -0.08 9.04 88.32
C ALA A 407 0.57 9.91 89.41
N ASN A 408 1.18 11.04 89.03
CA ASN A 408 1.79 11.98 89.98
C ASN A 408 0.76 12.65 90.90
N TYR A 409 -0.39 13.08 90.37
CA TYR A 409 -1.45 13.69 91.18
C TYR A 409 -2.12 12.66 92.11
N SER A 410 -2.36 11.44 91.62
CA SER A 410 -2.89 10.34 92.43
C SER A 410 -1.93 9.94 93.56
N GLN A 411 -0.64 9.77 93.24
CA GLN A 411 0.39 9.45 94.24
C GLN A 411 0.55 10.59 95.26
N GLY A 412 0.50 11.85 94.81
CA GLY A 412 0.53 13.03 95.68
C GLY A 412 -0.68 13.13 96.60
N ALA A 413 -1.86 12.71 96.13
CA ALA A 413 -3.07 12.59 96.95
C ALA A 413 -2.95 11.47 97.99
N LEU A 414 -2.45 10.28 97.61
CA LEU A 414 -2.23 9.14 98.51
C LEU A 414 -1.19 9.45 99.60
N LEU A 415 -0.02 9.98 99.25
CA LEU A 415 1.04 10.36 100.21
C LEU A 415 0.60 11.43 101.22
N ARG A 416 -0.45 12.19 100.90
CA ARG A 416 -1.05 13.20 101.79
C ARG A 416 -2.19 12.61 102.62
N LEU A 417 -2.96 11.68 102.07
CA LEU A 417 -3.91 10.84 102.82
C LEU A 417 -3.20 10.01 103.90
N ASP A 418 -2.06 9.40 103.57
CA ASP A 418 -1.25 8.65 104.55
C ASP A 418 -0.70 9.56 105.66
N ARG A 419 -0.42 10.83 105.35
CA ARG A 419 -0.02 11.85 106.34
C ARG A 419 -1.19 12.39 107.17
N LEU A 420 -2.42 12.30 106.68
CA LEU A 420 -3.64 12.72 107.39
C LEU A 420 -4.09 11.72 108.47
N ALA A 421 -3.46 10.54 108.55
CA ALA A 421 -3.64 9.60 109.65
C ALA A 421 -3.01 10.07 110.98
N GLN A 422 -2.37 11.25 111.00
CA GLN A 422 -1.78 11.86 112.19
C GLN A 422 -2.12 13.38 112.19
N ASP A 423 -2.97 13.82 113.13
CA ASP A 423 -3.22 15.22 113.59
C ASP A 423 -4.54 15.95 113.11
N PRO A 424 -5.32 16.66 113.99
CA PRO A 424 -6.72 17.08 113.75
C PRO A 424 -7.00 18.46 113.08
N ALA A 425 -6.09 19.13 112.39
CA ALA A 425 -6.38 20.44 111.76
C ALA A 425 -6.82 20.32 110.29
N GLN A 426 -8.04 19.83 110.04
CA GLN A 426 -8.51 19.41 108.71
C GLN A 426 -9.45 20.39 107.98
N ALA A 427 -8.90 21.48 107.43
CA ALA A 427 -9.63 22.32 106.44
C ALA A 427 -8.83 22.53 105.14
N ALA A 428 -7.54 22.89 105.24
CA ALA A 428 -6.66 23.08 104.07
C ALA A 428 -6.33 21.76 103.33
N ALA A 429 -6.35 20.63 104.04
CA ALA A 429 -6.08 19.32 103.48
C ALA A 429 -7.23 18.77 102.62
N GLN A 430 -8.49 19.06 102.97
CA GLN A 430 -9.65 18.67 102.15
C GLN A 430 -9.74 19.49 100.85
N ALA A 431 -9.45 20.79 100.89
CA ALA A 431 -9.46 21.65 99.70
C ALA A 431 -8.39 21.22 98.67
N SER A 432 -7.19 20.85 99.13
CA SER A 432 -6.11 20.37 98.25
C SER A 432 -6.33 18.95 97.72
N LEU A 433 -6.96 18.06 98.50
CA LEU A 433 -7.37 16.73 98.02
C LEU A 433 -8.48 16.83 96.97
N ARG A 434 -9.46 17.70 97.20
CA ARG A 434 -10.50 18.03 96.22
C ARG A 434 -9.90 18.58 94.93
N GLN A 435 -8.93 19.50 95.04
CA GLN A 435 -8.19 20.02 93.89
C GLN A 435 -7.43 18.91 93.12
N ALA A 436 -6.80 17.96 93.82
CA ALA A 436 -6.11 16.84 93.17
C ALA A 436 -7.11 15.92 92.41
N LEU A 437 -8.28 15.64 93.00
CA LEU A 437 -9.33 14.85 92.36
C LEU A 437 -9.96 15.58 91.15
N GLU A 438 -10.17 16.89 91.25
CA GLU A 438 -10.65 17.73 90.14
C GLU A 438 -9.62 17.77 88.99
N GLN A 439 -8.31 17.85 89.29
CA GLN A 439 -7.25 17.77 88.28
C GLN A 439 -7.18 16.39 87.61
N ILE A 440 -7.34 15.29 88.37
CA ILE A 440 -7.43 13.94 87.79
C ILE A 440 -8.63 13.87 86.83
N GLY A 441 -9.79 14.38 87.22
CA GLY A 441 -10.98 14.43 86.35
C GLY A 441 -10.74 15.18 85.03
N LEU A 442 -10.08 16.34 85.09
CA LEU A 442 -9.72 17.12 83.90
C LEU A 442 -8.70 16.40 83.00
N GLN A 443 -7.70 15.72 83.57
CA GLN A 443 -6.72 14.96 82.77
C GLN A 443 -7.34 13.72 82.12
N VAL A 444 -8.27 13.03 82.80
CA VAL A 444 -9.04 11.93 82.20
C VAL A 444 -9.86 12.42 81.01
N GLN A 445 -10.54 13.56 81.13
CA GLN A 445 -11.27 14.15 80.00
C GLN A 445 -10.36 14.50 78.81
N ARG A 446 -9.16 15.02 79.07
CA ARG A 446 -8.17 15.28 78.01
C ARG A 446 -7.69 14.01 77.32
N ILE A 447 -7.40 12.94 78.08
CA ILE A 447 -7.04 11.63 77.52
C ILE A 447 -8.20 11.09 76.66
N THR A 448 -9.44 11.15 77.15
CA THR A 448 -10.61 10.71 76.38
C THR A 448 -10.76 11.49 75.07
N GLN A 449 -10.55 12.82 75.09
CA GLN A 449 -10.61 13.64 73.88
C GLN A 449 -9.49 13.31 72.89
N THR A 450 -8.26 13.11 73.35
CA THR A 450 -7.12 12.73 72.50
C THR A 450 -7.32 11.34 71.90
N VAL A 451 -7.77 10.36 72.69
CA VAL A 451 -8.09 9.00 72.22
C VAL A 451 -9.23 9.02 71.21
N ASN A 452 -10.27 9.83 71.42
CA ASN A 452 -11.38 9.95 70.48
C ASN A 452 -10.98 10.61 69.16
N ARG A 453 -10.15 11.67 69.20
CA ARG A 453 -9.58 12.30 67.99
C ARG A 453 -8.67 11.34 67.22
N LEU A 454 -7.88 10.55 67.93
CA LEU A 454 -7.01 9.53 67.35
C LEU A 454 -7.81 8.37 66.73
N ARG A 455 -8.82 7.86 67.42
CA ARG A 455 -9.71 6.79 66.94
C ARG A 455 -10.45 7.21 65.67
N ALA A 456 -10.90 8.46 65.60
CA ALA A 456 -11.53 9.03 64.41
C ALA A 456 -10.57 9.21 63.22
N ARG A 457 -9.26 9.37 63.47
CA ARG A 457 -8.22 9.53 62.43
C ARG A 457 -7.64 8.20 61.92
N LEU A 458 -7.72 7.13 62.70
CA LEU A 458 -7.09 5.85 62.39
C LEU A 458 -8.04 4.74 61.92
N GLN A 459 -9.35 4.90 62.07
CA GLN A 459 -10.30 3.86 61.63
C GLN A 459 -10.51 3.90 60.11
N LYS A 460 -9.66 3.19 59.37
CA LYS A 460 -10.05 2.56 58.10
C LYS A 460 -10.78 1.26 58.39
N ARG A 461 -12.11 1.30 58.34
CA ARG A 461 -12.93 0.08 58.38
C ARG A 461 -13.22 -0.36 56.94
N PRO A 462 -13.04 -1.64 56.58
CA PRO A 462 -13.52 -2.12 55.30
C PRO A 462 -15.06 -1.97 55.25
N PRO A 463 -15.62 -1.43 54.15
CA PRO A 463 -17.06 -1.22 54.04
C PRO A 463 -17.78 -2.57 54.10
N ARG A 464 -18.78 -2.68 54.97
CA ARG A 464 -19.59 -3.91 55.12
C ARG A 464 -20.94 -3.72 54.46
N PHE A 465 -21.04 -4.11 53.20
CA PHE A 465 -22.30 -4.10 52.46
C PHE A 465 -23.22 -5.21 52.97
N ALA A 466 -24.31 -4.84 53.63
CA ALA A 466 -25.34 -5.75 54.11
C ALA A 466 -26.73 -5.19 53.74
N PRO A 467 -27.80 -6.02 53.69
CA PRO A 467 -29.16 -5.54 53.48
C PRO A 467 -29.54 -4.50 54.55
N CYS A 468 -29.44 -3.22 54.18
CA CYS A 468 -29.68 -2.06 55.03
C CYS A 468 -31.06 -1.50 54.73
N ASP A 469 -31.85 -1.31 55.78
CA ASP A 469 -33.14 -0.64 55.71
C ASP A 469 -32.97 0.84 56.08
N LEU A 470 -32.80 1.68 55.05
CA LEU A 470 -32.58 3.13 55.19
C LEU A 470 -33.64 3.85 56.02
N PRO A 471 -34.95 3.58 55.87
CA PRO A 471 -35.97 4.14 56.76
C PRO A 471 -35.71 3.88 58.24
N THR A 472 -35.34 2.66 58.60
CA THR A 472 -35.01 2.29 59.99
C THR A 472 -33.74 3.01 60.45
N LEU A 473 -32.68 3.02 59.62
CA LEU A 473 -31.45 3.74 59.92
C LEU A 473 -31.70 5.24 60.17
N VAL A 474 -32.47 5.90 59.31
CA VAL A 474 -32.79 7.33 59.47
C VAL A 474 -33.67 7.59 60.69
N ALA A 475 -34.57 6.67 61.04
CA ALA A 475 -35.36 6.76 62.26
C ALA A 475 -34.50 6.65 63.53
N GLU A 476 -33.50 5.76 63.52
CA GLU A 476 -32.54 5.60 64.62
C GLU A 476 -31.62 6.82 64.79
N LEU A 477 -31.27 7.51 63.70
CA LEU A 477 -30.44 8.72 63.74
C LEU A 477 -31.19 9.97 64.17
N ARG A 478 -32.52 9.99 64.06
CA ARG A 478 -33.34 11.18 64.33
C ARG A 478 -33.09 11.80 65.72
N PRO A 479 -33.07 11.05 66.84
CA PRO A 479 -32.83 11.64 68.16
C PRO A 479 -31.46 12.30 68.29
N LEU A 480 -30.43 11.69 67.67
CA LEU A 480 -29.08 12.24 67.65
C LEU A 480 -29.02 13.55 66.84
N LEU A 481 -29.63 13.56 65.66
CA LEU A 481 -29.72 14.75 64.82
C LEU A 481 -30.48 15.87 65.55
N GLU A 482 -31.61 15.58 66.18
CA GLU A 482 -32.38 16.56 66.96
C GLU A 482 -31.55 17.13 68.12
N GLN A 483 -30.83 16.30 68.87
CA GLN A 483 -29.94 16.75 69.94
C GLN A 483 -28.79 17.63 69.42
N MET A 484 -28.23 17.30 68.24
CA MET A 484 -27.15 18.07 67.62
C MET A 484 -27.63 19.40 67.03
N LEU A 485 -28.85 19.45 66.50
CA LEU A 485 -29.42 20.61 65.81
C LEU A 485 -30.11 21.60 66.76
N ALA A 486 -30.61 21.13 67.92
CA ALA A 486 -31.31 21.98 68.89
C ALA A 486 -30.50 23.20 69.36
N PRO A 487 -29.18 23.10 69.68
CA PRO A 487 -28.37 24.28 70.05
C PRO A 487 -28.15 25.28 68.91
N LEU A 488 -28.41 24.87 67.66
CA LEU A 488 -28.22 25.69 66.47
C LEU A 488 -29.52 26.38 65.99
N ASP A 489 -30.67 26.02 66.57
CA ASP A 489 -32.01 26.51 66.18
C ASP A 489 -32.33 26.29 64.68
N VAL A 490 -32.05 25.08 64.18
CA VAL A 490 -32.21 24.69 62.77
C VAL A 490 -33.35 23.68 62.61
N ALA A 491 -34.31 23.97 61.73
CA ALA A 491 -35.40 23.06 61.39
C ALA A 491 -34.91 21.93 60.46
N PHE A 492 -35.28 20.67 60.76
CA PHE A 492 -34.94 19.50 59.94
C PHE A 492 -36.19 18.88 59.31
N THR A 493 -36.22 18.76 57.98
CA THR A 493 -37.30 18.09 57.25
C THR A 493 -36.80 16.86 56.49
N LEU A 494 -37.62 15.81 56.45
CA LEU A 494 -37.31 14.54 55.78
C LEU A 494 -38.37 14.22 54.74
N HIS A 495 -37.93 13.96 53.51
CA HIS A 495 -38.78 13.61 52.38
C HIS A 495 -38.39 12.26 51.80
N TRP A 496 -39.38 11.45 51.46
CA TRP A 496 -39.21 10.13 50.84
C TRP A 496 -39.83 10.12 49.44
N ARG A 497 -39.15 9.48 48.48
CA ARG A 497 -39.66 9.25 47.13
C ARG A 497 -39.37 7.82 46.69
N GLY A 498 -40.34 7.18 46.05
CA GLY A 498 -40.22 5.77 45.63
C GLY A 498 -40.56 4.78 46.76
N GLN A 499 -40.54 3.48 46.46
CA GLN A 499 -40.85 2.44 47.43
C GLN A 499 -39.58 2.05 48.21
N PRO A 500 -39.60 2.13 49.56
CA PRO A 500 -38.47 1.69 50.37
C PRO A 500 -38.17 0.21 50.17
N ARG A 501 -36.89 -0.11 50.06
CA ARG A 501 -36.38 -1.49 49.94
C ARG A 501 -35.04 -1.61 50.65
N ARG A 502 -34.71 -2.83 51.07
CA ARG A 502 -33.40 -3.12 51.66
C ARG A 502 -32.34 -3.11 50.57
N LEU A 503 -31.27 -2.34 50.79
CA LEU A 503 -30.19 -2.14 49.83
C LEU A 503 -28.87 -2.64 50.41
N PRO A 504 -27.97 -3.23 49.60
CA PRO A 504 -26.65 -3.66 50.07
C PRO A 504 -25.75 -2.44 50.29
N LEU A 505 -25.81 -1.86 51.50
CA LEU A 505 -25.10 -0.63 51.87
C LEU A 505 -24.25 -0.88 53.12
N ASP A 506 -23.17 -0.11 53.28
CA ASP A 506 -22.49 0.03 54.56
C ASP A 506 -23.28 1.01 55.44
N GLY A 507 -24.15 0.47 56.30
CA GLY A 507 -25.02 1.27 57.15
C GLY A 507 -24.25 2.25 58.05
N THR A 508 -23.13 1.83 58.63
CA THR A 508 -22.31 2.72 59.47
C THR A 508 -21.67 3.84 58.64
N GLY A 509 -21.20 3.54 57.43
CA GLY A 509 -20.70 4.55 56.50
C GLY A 509 -21.78 5.55 56.08
N MET A 510 -23.00 5.07 55.81
CA MET A 510 -24.15 5.91 55.45
C MET A 510 -24.60 6.81 56.59
N GLU A 511 -24.63 6.30 57.82
CA GLU A 511 -24.86 7.11 59.03
C GLU A 511 -23.83 8.24 59.13
N GLN A 512 -22.53 7.92 59.01
CA GLN A 512 -21.47 8.91 59.12
C GLN A 512 -21.55 9.97 58.01
N LEU A 513 -21.90 9.55 56.78
CA LEU A 513 -22.15 10.46 55.67
C LEU A 513 -23.31 11.41 55.98
N LEU A 514 -24.44 10.89 56.46
CA LEU A 514 -25.63 11.69 56.77
C LEU A 514 -25.35 12.68 57.91
N VAL A 515 -24.75 12.22 59.01
CA VAL A 515 -24.39 13.07 60.15
C VAL A 515 -23.45 14.19 59.72
N ASN A 516 -22.42 13.88 58.94
CA ASN A 516 -21.46 14.89 58.49
C ASN A 516 -22.09 15.92 57.54
N LEU A 517 -22.89 15.49 56.57
CA LEU A 517 -23.52 16.41 55.60
C LEU A 517 -24.60 17.27 56.27
N ILE A 518 -25.46 16.69 57.10
CA ILE A 518 -26.52 17.42 57.82
C ILE A 518 -25.90 18.41 58.81
N LYS A 519 -24.88 17.99 59.57
CA LYS A 519 -24.18 18.88 60.50
C LYS A 519 -23.53 20.06 59.76
N ASN A 520 -22.84 19.79 58.65
CA ASN A 520 -22.21 20.84 57.86
C ASN A 520 -23.24 21.84 57.29
N GLY A 521 -24.38 21.33 56.77
CA GLY A 521 -25.47 22.17 56.28
C GLY A 521 -26.13 23.00 57.38
N ALA A 522 -26.34 22.41 58.56
CA ALA A 522 -26.95 23.09 59.69
C ALA A 522 -26.07 24.19 60.29
N GLU A 523 -24.76 23.94 60.42
CA GLU A 523 -23.81 24.97 60.83
C GLU A 523 -23.79 26.15 59.85
N SER A 524 -23.85 25.87 58.54
CA SER A 524 -23.94 26.90 57.48
C SER A 524 -25.24 27.71 57.56
N ALA A 525 -26.38 27.03 57.76
CA ALA A 525 -27.69 27.66 57.93
C ALA A 525 -27.75 28.55 59.18
N ALA A 526 -27.28 28.04 60.32
CA ALA A 526 -27.23 28.78 61.58
C ALA A 526 -26.29 29.99 61.50
N GLN A 527 -25.14 29.87 60.83
CA GLN A 527 -24.21 30.98 60.64
C GLN A 527 -24.84 32.11 59.81
N ARG A 528 -25.61 31.77 58.76
CA ARG A 528 -26.32 32.77 57.95
C ARG A 528 -27.44 33.44 58.74
N ALA A 529 -28.23 32.70 59.50
CA ALA A 529 -29.35 33.24 60.28
C ALA A 529 -28.91 34.30 61.30
N ARG A 530 -27.64 34.25 61.75
CA ARG A 530 -27.02 35.23 62.66
C ARG A 530 -26.51 36.51 61.96
N LEU A 531 -26.53 36.58 60.63
CA LEU A 531 -26.12 37.77 59.90
C LEU A 531 -27.23 38.85 59.91
N PRO A 532 -26.90 40.14 60.09
CA PRO A 532 -27.88 41.21 60.10
C PRO A 532 -28.53 41.35 58.72
N THR A 533 -29.80 40.96 58.61
CA THR A 533 -30.60 40.98 57.37
C THR A 533 -31.96 41.64 57.67
N PRO A 534 -32.60 42.38 56.74
CA PRO A 534 -33.90 43.01 57.00
C PRO A 534 -34.96 41.98 57.40
N ALA A 535 -35.78 42.27 58.43
CA ALA A 535 -36.71 41.31 59.04
C ALA A 535 -37.71 40.66 58.05
N ALA A 536 -38.03 41.34 56.93
CA ALA A 536 -38.90 40.82 55.88
C ALA A 536 -38.25 39.74 54.99
N ALA A 537 -36.93 39.53 55.10
CA ALA A 537 -36.15 38.58 54.29
C ALA A 537 -35.43 37.50 55.14
N GLN A 538 -35.71 37.43 56.44
CA GLN A 538 -35.06 36.48 57.34
C GLN A 538 -35.80 35.14 57.30
N GLU A 539 -35.29 34.19 56.52
CA GLU A 539 -35.79 32.82 56.52
C GLU A 539 -35.25 32.05 57.73
N PRO A 540 -36.06 31.19 58.39
CA PRO A 540 -35.58 30.33 59.46
C PRO A 540 -34.52 29.35 58.92
N ALA A 541 -33.49 29.07 59.72
CA ALA A 541 -32.45 28.12 59.34
C ALA A 541 -33.07 26.73 59.17
N ARG A 542 -32.85 26.11 58.00
CA ARG A 542 -33.41 24.79 57.69
C ARG A 542 -32.43 23.91 56.93
N VAL A 543 -32.54 22.61 57.18
CA VAL A 543 -31.88 21.55 56.42
C VAL A 543 -32.91 20.50 56.04
N GLU A 544 -32.95 20.16 54.77
CA GLU A 544 -33.90 19.21 54.20
C GLU A 544 -33.13 17.99 53.66
N LEU A 545 -33.57 16.79 54.02
CA LEU A 545 -33.06 15.54 53.47
C LEU A 545 -34.12 14.89 52.58
N LEU A 546 -33.81 14.71 51.30
CA LEU A 546 -34.61 13.92 50.37
C LEU A 546 -33.93 12.58 50.10
N ILE A 547 -34.66 11.48 50.30
CA ILE A 547 -34.21 10.13 49.97
C ILE A 547 -35.12 9.56 48.88
N ALA A 548 -34.55 9.30 47.71
CA ALA A 548 -35.26 8.76 46.56
C ALA A 548 -34.75 7.36 46.19
N PHE A 549 -35.64 6.36 46.26
CA PHE A 549 -35.43 5.02 45.75
C PHE A 549 -35.79 4.95 44.27
N GLU A 550 -34.78 4.93 43.41
CA GLU A 550 -34.93 4.81 41.96
C GLU A 550 -34.67 3.36 41.53
N ALA A 551 -34.96 3.03 40.26
CA ALA A 551 -34.86 1.67 39.75
C ALA A 551 -33.44 1.07 39.91
N GLN A 552 -32.40 1.86 39.62
CA GLN A 552 -30.99 1.43 39.62
C GLN A 552 -30.08 2.30 40.50
N SER A 553 -30.66 3.25 41.23
CA SER A 553 -29.91 4.19 42.08
C SER A 553 -30.68 4.52 43.36
N LEU A 554 -29.92 4.79 44.42
CA LEU A 554 -30.38 5.51 45.60
C LEU A 554 -29.85 6.93 45.50
N ARG A 555 -30.73 7.93 45.55
CA ARG A 555 -30.35 9.35 45.57
C ARG A 555 -30.64 9.95 46.94
N LEU A 556 -29.62 10.59 47.52
CA LEU A 556 -29.71 11.39 48.74
C LEU A 556 -29.41 12.85 48.37
N GLU A 557 -30.31 13.76 48.70
CA GLU A 557 -30.10 15.20 48.53
C GLU A 557 -30.25 15.88 49.89
N ILE A 558 -29.19 16.55 50.35
CA ILE A 558 -29.21 17.39 51.54
C ILE A 558 -29.20 18.84 51.07
N ARG A 559 -30.25 19.59 51.39
CA ARG A 559 -30.40 21.00 51.03
C ARG A 559 -30.39 21.85 52.28
N ASP A 560 -29.50 22.82 52.37
CA ASP A 560 -29.54 23.85 53.41
C ASP A 560 -29.85 25.21 52.80
N ASN A 561 -30.37 26.13 53.62
CA ASN A 561 -30.51 27.54 53.25
C ASN A 561 -29.40 28.41 53.85
N GLY A 562 -28.19 27.87 54.04
CA GLY A 562 -27.03 28.58 54.57
C GLY A 562 -26.35 29.50 53.57
N ALA A 563 -25.09 29.85 53.86
CA ALA A 563 -24.33 30.85 53.10
C ALA A 563 -23.86 30.36 51.71
N GLY A 564 -24.00 29.06 51.42
CA GLY A 564 -23.44 28.43 50.22
C GLY A 564 -21.92 28.25 50.29
N LEU A 565 -21.37 27.62 49.25
CA LEU A 565 -19.95 27.36 49.04
C LEU A 565 -19.24 28.65 48.58
N ARG A 566 -18.18 29.04 49.29
CA ARG A 566 -17.32 30.20 48.95
C ARG A 566 -16.09 29.84 48.11
N VAL A 567 -15.80 28.54 48.02
CA VAL A 567 -14.64 27.94 47.39
C VAL A 567 -15.12 26.85 46.42
N PRO A 568 -14.44 26.58 45.30
CA PRO A 568 -14.77 25.46 44.42
C PRO A 568 -14.96 24.14 45.19
N ALA A 569 -16.01 23.40 44.84
CA ALA A 569 -16.37 22.14 45.49
C ALA A 569 -15.23 21.10 45.49
N THR A 570 -14.33 21.14 44.50
CA THR A 570 -13.18 20.25 44.37
C THR A 570 -12.11 20.45 45.43
N GLU A 571 -11.96 21.68 45.95
CA GLU A 571 -10.98 21.99 47.00
C GLU A 571 -11.51 21.59 48.38
N LEU A 572 -12.80 21.83 48.63
CA LEU A 572 -13.48 21.45 49.89
C LEU A 572 -13.53 19.93 50.12
N GLN A 573 -13.35 19.13 49.06
CA GLN A 573 -13.32 17.66 49.14
C GLN A 573 -11.91 17.07 49.36
N GLN A 574 -10.86 17.91 49.41
CA GLN A 574 -9.50 17.44 49.72
C GLN A 574 -9.33 17.21 51.22
N ALA A 575 -8.57 16.19 51.60
CA ALA A 575 -8.23 15.95 52.99
C ALA A 575 -7.43 17.13 53.56
N PHE A 576 -7.80 17.56 54.78
CA PHE A 576 -7.17 18.68 55.52
C PHE A 576 -7.48 20.09 54.99
N TYR A 577 -8.41 20.23 54.05
CA TYR A 577 -8.92 21.55 53.64
C TYR A 577 -10.20 21.90 54.42
N SER A 578 -10.20 23.02 55.15
CA SER A 578 -11.40 23.56 55.80
C SER A 578 -11.42 25.08 55.76
N ASP A 579 -12.59 25.65 55.49
CA ASP A 579 -12.90 27.07 55.53
C ASP A 579 -13.38 27.54 56.93
N LYS A 580 -13.35 26.65 57.93
CA LYS A 580 -13.81 26.89 59.31
C LYS A 580 -12.62 26.97 60.29
N PRO A 581 -12.61 27.91 61.24
CA PRO A 581 -11.49 28.14 62.16
C PRO A 581 -11.14 26.95 63.08
N ASP A 582 -12.10 26.07 63.40
CA ASP A 582 -11.90 24.85 64.22
C ASP A 582 -12.09 23.54 63.42
N GLY A 583 -12.17 23.61 62.09
CA GLY A 583 -12.46 22.47 61.22
C GLY A 583 -11.19 21.73 60.79
N MET A 584 -11.08 20.42 61.07
CA MET A 584 -9.92 19.61 60.67
C MET A 584 -9.87 19.27 59.17
N GLY A 585 -10.88 19.64 58.37
CA GLY A 585 -10.91 19.39 56.93
C GLY A 585 -11.03 17.92 56.51
N LEU A 586 -11.53 17.06 57.42
CA LEU A 586 -11.63 15.61 57.18
C LEU A 586 -13.05 15.14 56.82
N GLY A 587 -14.09 15.91 57.18
CA GLY A 587 -15.49 15.47 57.05
C GLY A 587 -15.94 15.19 55.61
N LEU A 588 -15.66 16.11 54.68
CA LEU A 588 -16.05 15.94 53.27
C LEU A 588 -15.19 14.91 52.54
N ALA A 589 -13.92 14.75 52.93
CA ALA A 589 -13.05 13.67 52.44
C ALA A 589 -13.59 12.28 52.85
N ILE A 590 -14.10 12.15 54.08
CA ILE A 590 -14.77 10.92 54.54
C ILE A 590 -16.07 10.67 53.76
N CYS A 591 -16.90 11.70 53.55
CA CYS A 591 -18.11 11.56 52.72
C CYS A 591 -17.75 11.05 51.31
N ARG A 592 -16.70 11.59 50.70
CA ARG A 592 -16.21 11.15 49.39
C ARG A 592 -15.74 9.69 49.43
N GLU A 593 -14.94 9.28 50.42
CA GLU A 593 -14.49 7.89 50.56
C GLU A 593 -15.65 6.91 50.75
N VAL A 594 -16.66 7.28 51.56
CA VAL A 594 -17.88 6.48 51.73
C VAL A 594 -18.61 6.34 50.39
N VAL A 595 -18.80 7.42 49.64
CA VAL A 595 -19.50 7.38 48.34
C VAL A 595 -18.71 6.56 47.30
N GLU A 596 -17.39 6.77 47.20
CA GLU A 596 -16.51 6.01 46.30
C GLU A 596 -16.53 4.51 46.63
N SER A 597 -16.58 4.14 47.92
CA SER A 597 -16.69 2.74 48.33
C SER A 597 -17.99 2.09 47.85
N HIS A 598 -19.07 2.86 47.74
CA HIS A 598 -20.36 2.45 47.17
C HIS A 598 -20.43 2.59 45.64
N ARG A 599 -19.31 2.91 44.96
CA ARG A 599 -19.26 3.23 43.52
C ARG A 599 -20.21 4.36 43.10
N GLY A 600 -20.50 5.27 44.04
CA GLY A 600 -21.41 6.38 43.84
C GLY A 600 -20.74 7.64 43.33
N GLN A 601 -21.55 8.69 43.17
CA GLN A 601 -21.12 10.04 42.80
C GLN A 601 -21.52 11.03 43.88
N PHE A 602 -20.62 11.97 44.21
CA PHE A 602 -20.84 13.03 45.19
C PHE A 602 -20.63 14.39 44.53
N SER A 603 -21.62 15.29 44.60
CA SER A 603 -21.50 16.67 44.13
C SER A 603 -22.01 17.67 45.19
N LEU A 604 -21.44 18.88 45.14
CA LEU A 604 -21.84 20.02 45.96
C LEU A 604 -22.13 21.19 45.01
N GLU A 605 -23.31 21.78 45.13
CA GLU A 605 -23.80 22.84 44.23
C GLU A 605 -24.42 23.97 45.06
N ASN A 606 -24.23 25.23 44.66
CA ASN A 606 -24.91 26.36 45.30
C ASN A 606 -26.37 26.45 44.84
N LEU A 607 -27.28 26.71 45.79
CA LEU A 607 -28.68 26.99 45.52
C LEU A 607 -28.90 28.51 45.38
N SER A 608 -29.85 28.88 44.52
CA SER A 608 -30.32 30.27 44.37
C SER A 608 -31.63 30.46 45.12
N PRO A 609 -31.83 31.55 45.90
CA PRO A 609 -30.92 32.68 46.08
C PRO A 609 -29.73 32.39 47.03
N HIS A 610 -29.82 31.41 47.92
CA HIS A 610 -28.77 31.02 48.87
C HIS A 610 -28.92 29.54 49.28
N GLY A 611 -27.84 28.95 49.79
CA GLY A 611 -27.83 27.57 50.29
C GLY A 611 -26.88 26.66 49.51
N CYS A 612 -26.76 25.42 49.96
CA CYS A 612 -25.99 24.37 49.31
C CYS A 612 -26.85 23.11 49.12
N LEU A 613 -26.63 22.43 48.00
CA LEU A 613 -27.13 21.10 47.71
C LEU A 613 -25.95 20.13 47.70
N ALA A 614 -25.93 19.22 48.67
CA ALA A 614 -25.09 18.04 48.64
C ALA A 614 -25.88 16.88 48.03
N ARG A 615 -25.44 16.40 46.86
CA ARG A 615 -26.08 15.31 46.13
C ARG A 615 -25.19 14.07 46.15
N VAL A 616 -25.76 12.96 46.62
CA VAL A 616 -25.13 11.64 46.63
C VAL A 616 -25.98 10.68 45.80
N ILE A 617 -25.37 10.01 44.83
CA ILE A 617 -26.02 9.01 43.99
C ILE A 617 -25.25 7.70 44.14
N VAL A 618 -25.91 6.67 44.67
CA VAL A 618 -25.32 5.33 44.84
C VAL A 618 -25.99 4.36 43.89
N PRO A 619 -25.25 3.62 43.04
CA PRO A 619 -25.83 2.57 42.21
C PRO A 619 -26.32 1.41 43.09
N VAL A 620 -27.52 0.91 42.81
CA VAL A 620 -28.12 -0.21 43.54
C VAL A 620 -28.68 -1.25 42.58
N PRO A 621 -28.72 -2.54 42.97
CA PRO A 621 -29.33 -3.57 42.13
C PRO A 621 -30.80 -3.23 41.80
N PRO A 622 -31.29 -3.63 40.61
CA PRO A 622 -32.70 -3.47 40.27
C PRO A 622 -33.60 -4.21 41.26
N PRO A 623 -34.88 -3.80 41.41
CA PRO A 623 -35.80 -4.51 42.30
C PRO A 623 -35.88 -5.97 41.86
N GLU A 624 -35.72 -6.92 42.79
CA GLU A 624 -35.94 -8.34 42.47
C GLU A 624 -37.38 -8.51 41.98
N THR A 625 -37.55 -8.72 40.68
CA THR A 625 -38.77 -9.28 40.13
C THR A 625 -38.80 -10.75 40.54
N LEU A 626 -39.64 -11.09 41.52
CA LEU A 626 -39.93 -12.49 41.84
C LEU A 626 -40.23 -13.24 40.53
N PRO A 627 -39.51 -14.33 40.22
CA PRO A 627 -39.83 -15.13 39.05
C PRO A 627 -41.25 -15.70 39.21
N SER A 628 -42.10 -15.46 38.21
CA SER A 628 -43.40 -16.10 38.08
C SER A 628 -43.24 -17.62 38.12
N SER A 629 -44.02 -18.30 38.97
CA SER A 629 -43.96 -19.73 39.26
C SER A 629 -44.41 -20.61 38.08
N THR A 630 -43.71 -20.55 36.96
CA THR A 630 -43.95 -21.37 35.77
C THR A 630 -42.62 -21.60 35.05
N ASP A 631 -41.71 -22.35 35.68
CA ASP A 631 -40.77 -23.24 34.98
C ASP A 631 -39.94 -24.01 36.03
N MET A 632 -40.43 -25.20 36.38
CA MET A 632 -39.61 -26.26 36.97
C MET A 632 -39.51 -27.37 35.91
N PRO A 633 -38.32 -27.70 35.38
CA PRO A 633 -38.17 -28.80 34.45
C PRO A 633 -38.33 -30.14 35.18
N ARG A 634 -39.13 -31.05 34.62
CA ARG A 634 -39.10 -32.48 34.97
C ARG A 634 -37.88 -33.13 34.32
N ASN A 635 -36.90 -33.48 35.16
CA ASN A 635 -36.09 -34.72 35.21
C ASN A 635 -34.69 -34.44 35.74
#